data_AF-A0A7S3XIE9-F1
#
_entry.id   AF-A0A7S3XIE9-F1
#
_cell.length_a   1.000
_cell.length_b   1.000
_cell.length_c   1.000
_cell.angle_alpha   90.00
_cell.angle_beta   90.00
_cell.angle_gamma   90.00
#
_symmetry.space_group_name_H-M   'P 1'
#
loop_
_entity.id
_entity.type
_entity.pdbx_description
1 polymer ?
#
loop_
_entity_poly.entity_id
_entity_poly.type
_entity_poly.pdbx_seq_one_letter_code
_entity_poly.pdbx_strand_id
1 'polypeptide(L)'
;TGNLVYIAGQIPKNEQGELMTGKVGLEKGISMEHAQEAAKLCGVNIIAQMNAATNGDLTKVKSVVKLEGFVNATEDFRDHPKVLNHASDLLVEVFGAEVGAHSRFA
;
A
#
# COMPACT_ATOMS: atom_id res chain seq x y z
N THR A 1 21.10 -3.46 12.44
CA THR A 1 20.14 -4.18 11.57
C THR A 1 19.87 -5.53 12.22
N GLY A 2 18.62 -5.97 12.31
CA GLY A 2 18.28 -7.22 13.02
C GLY A 2 16.81 -7.35 13.36
N ASN A 3 16.09 -6.23 13.36
CA ASN A 3 14.65 -6.12 13.62
C ASN A 3 13.90 -5.35 12.53
N LEU A 4 14.53 -5.13 11.37
CA LEU A 4 13.90 -4.49 10.21
C LEU A 4 13.58 -5.56 9.16
N VAL A 5 12.35 -5.52 8.66
CA VAL A 5 11.90 -6.34 7.52
C VAL A 5 11.69 -5.41 6.34
N TYR A 6 12.35 -5.70 5.23
CA TYR A 6 12.15 -4.99 3.97
C TYR A 6 11.26 -5.84 3.07
N ILE A 7 10.11 -5.28 2.70
CA ILE A 7 9.12 -5.95 1.86
C ILE A 7 9.31 -5.43 0.43
N ALA A 8 9.47 -6.35 -0.52
CA ALA A 8 9.54 -5.99 -1.94
C ALA A 8 8.26 -5.28 -2.39
N GLY A 9 8.33 -4.51 -3.48
CA GLY A 9 7.17 -3.78 -4.01
C GLY A 9 5.97 -4.70 -4.23
N GLN A 10 4.85 -4.38 -3.58
CA GLN A 10 3.60 -5.12 -3.74
C GLN A 10 2.74 -4.46 -4.80
N ILE A 11 2.18 -5.29 -5.69
CA ILE A 11 1.31 -4.88 -6.79
C ILE A 11 -0.15 -5.19 -6.44
N PRO A 12 -1.14 -4.51 -7.06
CA PRO A 12 -2.55 -4.70 -6.73
C PRO A 12 -3.10 -5.97 -7.39
N LYS A 13 -2.64 -7.12 -6.89
CA LYS A 13 -3.06 -8.45 -7.32
C LYS A 13 -4.02 -9.06 -6.31
N ASN A 14 -5.18 -9.53 -6.75
CA ASN A 14 -6.12 -10.25 -5.89
C ASN A 14 -5.74 -11.74 -5.73
N GLU A 15 -6.52 -12.47 -4.95
CA GLU A 15 -6.29 -13.90 -4.67
C GLU A 15 -6.41 -14.78 -5.93
N GLN A 16 -7.21 -14.34 -6.91
CA GLN A 16 -7.38 -15.00 -8.21
C GLN A 16 -6.21 -14.73 -9.17
N GLY A 17 -5.28 -13.85 -8.79
CA GLY A 17 -4.12 -13.48 -9.61
C GLY A 17 -4.39 -12.33 -10.59
N GLU A 18 -5.57 -11.72 -10.54
CA GLU A 18 -5.96 -10.60 -11.40
C GLU A 18 -5.33 -9.30 -10.91
N LEU A 19 -4.89 -8.47 -11.85
CA LEU A 19 -4.23 -7.20 -11.56
C LEU A 19 -5.15 -6.02 -11.86
N MET A 20 -5.24 -5.08 -10.92
CA MET A 20 -5.78 -3.75 -11.19
C MET A 20 -4.73 -2.94 -11.96
N THR A 21 -4.97 -2.67 -13.23
CA THR A 21 -4.02 -1.99 -14.12
C THR A 21 -4.63 -0.75 -14.74
N GLY A 22 -3.77 0.19 -15.11
CA GLY A 22 -4.18 1.42 -15.78
C GLY A 22 -3.31 2.61 -15.40
N LYS A 23 -3.67 3.78 -15.94
CA LYS A 23 -3.05 5.08 -15.62
C LYS A 23 -4.13 6.07 -15.21
N VAL A 24 -3.94 6.75 -14.08
CA VAL A 24 -4.87 7.79 -13.59
C VAL A 24 -4.55 9.15 -14.24
N GLY A 25 -5.57 9.98 -14.44
CA GLY A 25 -5.42 11.31 -15.03
C GLY A 25 -5.48 11.35 -16.57
N LEU A 26 -5.72 10.22 -17.23
CA LEU A 26 -6.08 10.16 -18.66
C LEU A 26 -7.60 10.16 -18.83
N GLU A 27 -8.11 10.77 -19.90
CA GLU A 27 -9.55 10.77 -20.23
C GLU A 27 -10.12 9.35 -20.37
N LYS A 28 -9.36 8.42 -20.97
CA LYS A 28 -9.69 6.99 -21.07
C LYS A 28 -8.88 6.13 -20.08
N GLY A 29 -8.46 6.72 -18.97
CA GLY A 29 -7.70 6.06 -17.91
C GLY A 29 -8.57 5.38 -16.87
N ILE A 30 -7.94 5.02 -15.76
CA ILE A 30 -8.65 4.56 -14.56
C ILE A 30 -9.12 5.75 -13.72
N SER A 31 -10.22 5.56 -13.00
CA SER A 31 -10.72 6.55 -12.06
C SER A 31 -9.80 6.69 -10.84
N MET A 32 -9.95 7.81 -10.12
CA MET A 32 -9.29 8.03 -8.83
C MET A 32 -9.63 6.92 -7.83
N GLU A 33 -10.90 6.55 -7.75
CA GLU A 33 -11.40 5.50 -6.87
C GLU A 33 -10.79 4.14 -7.20
N HIS A 34 -10.66 3.80 -8.49
CA HIS A 34 -9.99 2.57 -8.90
C HIS A 34 -8.50 2.58 -8.49
N ALA A 35 -7.81 3.71 -8.61
CA ALA A 35 -6.43 3.83 -8.16
C ALA A 35 -6.31 3.70 -6.62
N GLN A 36 -7.25 4.26 -5.88
CA GLN A 36 -7.33 4.15 -4.42
C GLN A 36 -7.54 2.71 -3.95
N GLU A 37 -8.47 1.98 -4.58
CA GLU A 37 -8.69 0.56 -4.30
C GLU A 37 -7.46 -0.29 -4.67
N ALA A 38 -6.78 0.03 -5.77
CA ALA A 38 -5.51 -0.60 -6.11
C ALA A 38 -4.45 -0.35 -5.02
N ALA A 39 -4.33 0.87 -4.50
CA ALA A 39 -3.40 1.18 -3.41
C ALA A 39 -3.76 0.42 -2.12
N LYS A 40 -5.04 0.31 -1.79
CA LYS A 40 -5.52 -0.49 -0.66
C LYS A 40 -5.13 -1.96 -0.82
N LEU A 41 -5.32 -2.53 -2.01
CA LEU A 41 -4.94 -3.91 -2.31
C LEU A 41 -3.42 -4.13 -2.21
N CYS A 42 -2.60 -3.17 -2.65
CA CYS A 42 -1.16 -3.21 -2.36
C CYS A 42 -0.88 -3.23 -0.85
N GLY A 43 -1.60 -2.43 -0.06
CA GLY A 43 -1.53 -2.46 1.40
C GLY A 43 -1.86 -3.82 2.01
N VAL A 44 -2.94 -4.47 1.55
CA VAL A 44 -3.31 -5.83 1.96
C VAL A 44 -2.17 -6.81 1.64
N ASN A 45 -1.61 -6.72 0.43
CA ASN A 45 -0.50 -7.58 0.02
C ASN A 45 0.77 -7.34 0.86
N ILE A 46 1.04 -6.11 1.29
CA ILE A 46 2.12 -5.79 2.24
C ILE A 46 1.87 -6.48 3.58
N ILE A 47 0.65 -6.39 4.12
CA ILE A 47 0.27 -7.04 5.38
C ILE A 47 0.41 -8.56 5.28
N ALA A 48 0.05 -9.15 4.13
CA ALA A 48 0.25 -10.58 3.89
C ALA A 48 1.73 -10.98 3.95
N GLN A 49 2.64 -10.16 3.39
CA GLN A 49 4.08 -10.40 3.51
C GLN A 49 4.59 -10.20 4.95
N MET A 50 4.07 -9.21 5.69
CA MET A 50 4.37 -9.06 7.11
C MET A 50 3.96 -10.31 7.89
N ASN A 51 2.76 -10.83 7.63
CA ASN A 51 2.25 -12.03 8.26
C ASN A 51 3.13 -13.25 7.97
N ALA A 52 3.56 -13.42 6.71
CA ALA A 52 4.49 -14.48 6.35
C ALA A 52 5.84 -14.32 7.07
N ALA A 53 6.40 -13.11 7.12
CA ALA A 53 7.67 -12.81 7.78
C ALA A 53 7.62 -13.01 9.31
N THR A 54 6.45 -12.89 9.93
CA THR A 54 6.26 -13.10 11.37
C THR A 54 5.78 -14.50 11.75
N ASN A 55 5.72 -15.43 10.78
CA ASN A 55 5.17 -16.78 10.91
C ASN A 55 3.71 -16.79 11.38
N GLY A 56 2.88 -15.92 10.80
CA GLY A 56 1.44 -15.86 11.08
C GLY A 56 1.06 -14.98 12.29
N ASP A 57 2.02 -14.28 12.91
CA ASP A 57 1.78 -13.51 14.12
C ASP A 57 2.07 -12.02 13.89
N LEU A 58 1.05 -11.28 13.47
CA LEU A 58 1.15 -9.84 13.23
C LEU A 58 1.42 -9.01 14.51
N THR A 59 1.25 -9.57 15.71
CA THR A 59 1.56 -8.85 16.97
C THR A 59 3.06 -8.63 17.17
N LYS A 60 3.90 -9.31 16.38
CA LYS A 60 5.35 -9.10 16.33
C LYS A 60 5.74 -7.83 15.57
N VAL A 61 4.86 -7.26 14.75
CA VAL A 61 5.11 -5.97 14.09
C VAL A 61 5.03 -4.87 15.16
N LYS A 62 6.17 -4.21 15.42
CA LYS A 62 6.26 -3.15 16.44
C LYS A 62 6.16 -1.74 15.89
N SER A 63 6.41 -1.55 14.60
CA SER A 63 6.24 -0.27 13.91
C SER A 63 6.31 -0.49 12.40
N VAL A 64 5.44 0.20 11.66
CA VAL A 64 5.63 0.46 10.24
C VAL A 64 6.54 1.68 10.11
N VAL A 65 7.80 1.47 9.75
CA VAL A 65 8.79 2.57 9.73
C VAL A 65 8.56 3.52 8.54
N LYS A 66 8.33 2.95 7.35
CA LYS A 66 8.23 3.68 6.10
C LYS A 66 7.30 2.96 5.13
N LEU A 67 6.42 3.73 4.48
CA LEU A 67 5.63 3.30 3.32
C LEU A 67 6.10 4.08 2.08
N GLU A 68 6.40 3.36 1.01
CA GLU A 68 6.76 3.94 -0.28
C GLU A 68 5.71 3.53 -1.31
N GLY A 69 5.04 4.50 -1.92
CA GLY A 69 4.04 4.24 -2.94
C GLY A 69 4.41 4.88 -4.27
N PHE A 70 4.07 4.18 -5.35
CA PHE A 70 4.25 4.65 -6.72
C PHE A 70 2.91 4.54 -7.44
N VAL A 71 2.44 5.64 -8.02
CA VAL A 71 1.17 5.68 -8.75
C VAL A 71 1.46 5.92 -10.23
N ASN A 72 0.94 5.05 -11.10
CA ASN A 72 1.02 5.26 -12.53
C ASN A 72 0.02 6.34 -12.95
N ALA A 73 0.51 7.56 -13.13
CA ALA A 73 -0.32 8.72 -13.41
C ALA A 73 0.17 9.50 -14.64
N THR A 74 -0.65 10.45 -15.10
CA THR A 74 -0.22 11.48 -16.06
C THR A 74 0.62 12.55 -15.39
N GLU A 75 1.37 13.30 -16.20
CA GLU A 75 2.25 14.37 -15.73
C GLU A 75 1.51 15.53 -15.05
N ASP A 76 0.20 15.67 -15.27
CA ASP A 76 -0.64 16.72 -14.67
C ASP A 76 -1.39 16.25 -13.42
N PHE A 77 -1.36 14.95 -13.12
CA PHE A 77 -2.01 14.43 -11.92
C PHE A 77 -1.26 14.90 -10.67
N ARG A 78 -1.97 15.44 -9.67
CA ARG A 78 -1.37 15.98 -8.43
C ARG A 78 -1.89 15.32 -7.15
N ASP A 79 -2.80 14.36 -7.29
CA ASP A 79 -3.50 13.73 -6.17
C ASP A 79 -2.88 12.37 -5.74
N HIS A 80 -1.60 12.12 -6.07
CA HIS A 80 -0.86 10.93 -5.64
C HIS A 80 -0.98 10.65 -4.12
N PRO A 81 -0.88 11.65 -3.22
CA PRO A 81 -1.04 11.40 -1.80
C PRO A 81 -2.44 10.89 -1.42
N LYS A 82 -3.50 11.35 -2.11
CA LYS A 82 -4.88 10.91 -1.85
C LYS A 82 -5.11 9.46 -2.30
N VAL A 83 -4.39 8.99 -3.31
CA VAL A 83 -4.39 7.57 -3.72
C VAL A 83 -3.78 6.73 -2.60
N LEU A 84 -2.56 7.09 -2.17
CA LEU A 84 -1.80 6.31 -1.20
C LEU A 84 -2.35 6.37 0.23
N ASN A 85 -3.20 7.34 0.55
CA ASN A 85 -3.92 7.35 1.83
C ASN A 85 -4.67 6.04 2.08
N HIS A 86 -5.22 5.39 1.05
CA HIS A 86 -5.97 4.15 1.25
C HIS A 86 -5.08 2.98 1.71
N ALA A 87 -3.81 2.96 1.32
CA ALA A 87 -2.83 2.03 1.89
C ALA A 87 -2.40 2.46 3.30
N SER A 88 -2.26 3.77 3.54
CA SER A 88 -1.80 4.31 4.83
C SER A 88 -2.85 4.10 5.93
N ASP A 89 -4.10 4.44 5.64
CA ASP A 89 -5.25 4.31 6.53
C ASP A 89 -5.50 2.86 6.89
N LEU A 90 -5.36 1.93 5.93
CA LEU A 90 -5.44 0.49 6.19
C LEU A 90 -4.39 0.02 7.21
N LEU A 91 -3.14 0.47 7.09
CA LEU A 91 -2.09 0.10 8.04
C LEU A 91 -2.39 0.62 9.45
N VAL A 92 -2.93 1.84 9.56
CA VAL A 92 -3.36 2.42 10.84
C VAL A 92 -4.60 1.70 11.40
N GLU A 93 -5.55 1.31 10.55
CA GLU A 93 -6.74 0.56 10.95
C GLU A 93 -6.37 -0.82 11.52
N VAL A 94 -5.45 -1.52 10.88
CA VAL A 94 -5.03 -2.88 11.27
C VAL A 94 -4.12 -2.90 12.49
N PHE A 95 -3.14 -1.99 12.56
CA PHE A 95 -2.11 -2.01 13.60
C PHE A 95 -2.33 -0.96 14.71
N GLY A 96 -3.33 -0.09 14.57
CA GLY A 96 -3.53 1.06 15.45
C GLY A 96 -2.57 2.22 15.15
N ALA A 97 -2.87 3.40 15.71
CA ALA A 97 -2.13 4.62 15.42
C ALA A 97 -0.65 4.59 15.85
N GLU A 98 -0.31 3.87 16.92
CA GLU A 98 1.07 3.81 17.43
C GLU A 98 1.98 2.95 16.53
N VAL A 99 1.51 1.77 16.11
CA VAL A 99 2.29 0.82 15.30
C VAL A 99 2.15 1.12 13.81
N GLY A 100 0.96 1.50 13.37
CA GLY A 100 0.61 1.69 11.97
C GLY A 100 0.99 3.06 11.41
N ALA A 101 1.23 4.08 12.23
CA ALA A 101 1.71 5.38 11.74
C ALA A 101 3.15 5.27 11.21
N HIS A 102 3.40 5.89 10.06
CA HIS A 102 4.64 5.71 9.31
C HIS A 102 5.07 6.99 8.60
N SER A 103 6.38 7.09 8.33
CA SER A 103 6.86 8.02 7.32
C SER A 103 6.42 7.56 5.93
N ARG A 104 6.22 8.49 4.98
CA ARG A 104 5.72 8.15 3.64
C ARG A 104 6.44 8.88 2.53
N PHE A 105 6.67 8.17 1.43
CA PHE A 105 7.01 8.71 0.12
C PHE A 105 5.86 8.45 -0.85
N ALA A 106 5.50 9.45 -1.66
CA ALA A 106 4.36 9.46 -2.58
C ALA A 106 4.71 10.22 -3.86
#